data_AF-A0A5E7HWQ6-F1
#
_entry.id   AF-A0A5E7HWQ6-F1
#
_cell.length_a   1.000
_cell.length_b   1.000
_cell.length_c   1.000
_cell.angle_alpha   90.00
_cell.angle_beta   90.00
_cell.angle_gamma   90.00
#
_symmetry.space_group_name_H-M   'P 1'
#
loop_
_entity.id
_entity.type
_entity.pdbx_description
1 polymer ?
#
loop_
_entity_poly.entity_id
_entity_poly.type
_entity_poly.pdbx_seq_one_letter_code
_entity_poly.pdbx_strand_id
1 'polypeptide(L)'
;MRIEQHLLALLLLTLLLGGCTTLHVQVDRWGGAALTVPTMADVYVGSHIGWGLGLQTLPHRAAFLAYAQKLMNRDAYKRAVAKDEALLGSAAKL
;
A
#
# COMPACT_ATOMS: atom_id res chain seq x y z
N MET A 1 -0.64 23.14 -2.89
CA MET A 1 -0.67 23.54 -4.31
C MET A 1 0.38 22.87 -5.22
N ARG A 2 1.48 22.28 -4.72
CA ARG A 2 2.54 21.69 -5.56
C ARG A 2 2.40 20.18 -5.83
N ILE A 3 1.47 19.51 -5.15
CA ILE A 3 1.17 18.06 -5.29
C ILE A 3 0.19 17.80 -6.45
N GLU A 4 -0.80 18.69 -6.64
CA GLU A 4 -1.80 18.62 -7.71
C GLU A 4 -1.18 18.61 -9.11
N GLN A 5 -0.10 19.39 -9.31
CA GLN A 5 0.58 19.50 -10.61
C GLN A 5 1.35 18.22 -10.98
N HIS A 6 1.87 17.49 -9.99
CA HIS A 6 2.54 16.20 -10.23
C HIS A 6 1.53 15.07 -10.46
N LEU A 7 0.37 15.13 -9.82
CA LEU A 7 -0.73 14.19 -10.07
C LEU A 7 -1.27 14.33 -11.49
N LEU A 8 -1.50 15.56 -11.96
CA LEU A 8 -1.97 15.81 -13.33
C LEU A 8 -0.93 15.45 -14.39
N ALA A 9 0.36 15.70 -14.14
CA ALA A 9 1.45 15.31 -15.04
C ALA A 9 1.60 13.78 -15.13
N LEU A 10 1.45 13.05 -14.02
CA LEU A 10 1.46 11.58 -14.04
C LEU A 10 0.24 11.02 -14.77
N LEU A 11 -0.94 11.61 -14.56
CA LEU A 11 -2.20 11.15 -15.17
C LEU A 11 -2.17 11.31 -16.71
N LEU A 12 -1.62 12.42 -17.20
CA LEU A 12 -1.38 12.68 -18.63
C LEU A 12 -0.33 11.74 -19.24
N LEU A 13 0.75 11.44 -18.51
CA LEU A 13 1.81 10.53 -18.97
C LEU A 13 1.33 9.07 -19.05
N THR A 14 0.43 8.65 -18.14
CA THR A 14 -0.17 7.31 -18.15
C THR A 14 -1.21 7.10 -19.25
N LEU A 15 -1.87 8.16 -19.72
CA LEU A 15 -2.84 8.09 -20.81
C LEU A 15 -2.16 8.01 -22.20
N LEU A 16 -0.93 8.53 -22.34
CA LEU A 16 -0.22 8.58 -23.62
C LEU A 16 0.62 7.33 -23.96
N LEU A 17 0.94 6.46 -22.98
CA LEU A 17 1.95 5.41 -23.17
C LEU A 17 1.49 3.96 -22.94
N GLY A 18 0.21 3.65 -23.08
CA GLY A 18 -0.22 2.27 -23.28
C GLY A 18 -0.15 1.36 -22.04
N GLY A 19 -1.30 1.21 -21.39
CA GLY A 19 -1.86 -0.09 -20.98
C GLY A 19 -1.00 -1.13 -20.25
N CYS A 20 -1.24 -1.22 -18.93
CA CYS A 20 -1.39 -2.47 -18.17
C CYS A 20 -0.14 -3.35 -17.88
N THR A 21 0.89 -3.42 -18.72
CA THR A 21 2.04 -4.33 -18.46
C THR A 21 3.13 -3.76 -17.56
N THR A 22 3.15 -2.44 -17.36
CA THR A 22 4.20 -1.78 -16.57
C THR A 22 3.97 -1.86 -15.06
N LEU A 23 2.77 -2.23 -14.59
CA LEU A 23 2.47 -2.21 -13.14
C LEU A 23 3.38 -3.16 -12.33
N HIS A 24 3.80 -4.30 -12.90
CA HIS A 24 4.69 -5.24 -12.23
C HIS A 24 6.12 -4.70 -12.12
N VAL A 25 6.66 -4.17 -13.20
CA VAL A 25 8.00 -3.53 -13.24
C VAL A 25 8.03 -2.27 -12.39
N GLN A 26 6.92 -1.54 -12.32
CA GLN A 26 6.76 -0.38 -11.46
C GLN A 26 6.81 -0.81 -9.98
N VAL A 27 6.12 -1.87 -9.57
CA VAL A 27 6.22 -2.38 -8.17
C VAL A 27 7.64 -2.82 -7.82
N ASP A 28 8.36 -3.52 -8.71
CA ASP A 28 9.75 -3.92 -8.47
C ASP A 28 10.69 -2.71 -8.39
N ARG A 29 10.50 -1.71 -9.26
CA ARG A 29 11.27 -0.45 -9.28
C ARG A 29 10.99 0.42 -8.06
N TRP A 30 9.76 0.45 -7.57
CA TRP A 30 9.36 1.18 -6.37
C TRP A 30 9.77 0.43 -5.09
N GLY A 31 9.89 -0.89 -5.14
CA GLY A 31 10.37 -1.72 -4.04
C GLY A 31 11.81 -1.44 -3.60
N GLY A 32 12.63 -0.82 -4.46
CA GLY A 32 14.01 -0.42 -4.16
C GLY A 32 14.18 1.01 -3.65
N ALA A 33 13.37 1.97 -4.12
CA ALA A 33 13.56 3.40 -3.84
C ALA A 33 12.62 3.98 -2.78
N ALA A 34 11.45 3.36 -2.53
CA ALA A 34 10.41 3.93 -1.65
C ALA A 34 10.54 3.55 -0.16
N LEU A 35 11.62 2.87 0.25
CA LEU A 35 11.70 2.29 1.60
C LEU A 35 12.27 3.20 2.69
N THR A 36 12.71 4.43 2.41
CA THR A 36 13.29 5.31 3.44
C THR A 36 12.26 6.17 4.19
N VAL A 37 11.09 6.46 3.59
CA VAL A 37 10.03 7.23 4.27
C VAL A 37 8.67 6.62 3.90
N PRO A 38 7.85 6.15 4.87
CA PRO A 38 6.50 5.69 4.56
C PRO A 38 5.69 6.88 4.02
N THR A 39 5.20 6.73 2.80
CA THR A 39 4.37 7.76 2.16
C THR A 39 2.89 7.42 2.30
N MET A 40 2.00 8.37 2.02
CA MET A 40 0.55 8.11 1.97
C MET A 40 0.19 7.01 0.96
N ALA A 41 1.02 6.82 -0.08
CA ALA A 41 0.82 5.75 -1.05
C ALA A 41 0.98 4.36 -0.41
N ASP A 42 1.94 4.17 0.49
CA ASP A 42 2.15 2.88 1.17
C ASP A 42 0.97 2.52 2.09
N VAL A 43 0.31 3.52 2.68
CA VAL A 43 -0.89 3.32 3.51
C VAL A 43 -2.06 2.86 2.65
N TYR A 44 -2.28 3.51 1.51
CA TYR A 44 -3.40 3.21 0.62
C TYR A 44 -3.25 1.85 -0.08
N VAL A 45 -2.07 1.60 -0.65
CA VAL A 45 -1.75 0.35 -1.37
C VAL A 45 -1.62 -0.80 -0.37
N GLY A 46 -1.02 -0.57 0.80
CA GLY A 46 -0.93 -1.54 1.88
C GLY A 46 -2.28 -2.02 2.38
N SER A 47 -3.23 -1.09 2.56
CA SER A 47 -4.60 -1.43 2.98
C SER A 47 -5.32 -2.29 1.94
N HIS A 48 -5.24 -1.92 0.65
CA HIS A 48 -5.85 -2.68 -0.43
C HIS A 48 -5.28 -4.09 -0.58
N ILE A 49 -3.95 -4.24 -0.48
CA ILE A 49 -3.30 -5.54 -0.56
C ILE A 49 -3.63 -6.39 0.67
N GLY A 50 -3.59 -5.82 1.88
CA GLY A 50 -3.91 -6.52 3.11
C GLY A 50 -5.35 -7.06 3.12
N TRP A 51 -6.32 -6.20 2.82
CA TRP A 51 -7.73 -6.59 2.70
C TRP A 51 -7.96 -7.57 1.55
N GLY A 52 -7.36 -7.33 0.38
CA GLY A 52 -7.55 -8.19 -0.78
C GLY A 52 -6.95 -9.59 -0.62
N LEU A 53 -5.83 -9.72 0.11
CA LEU A 53 -5.29 -11.03 0.49
C LEU A 53 -6.16 -11.73 1.55
N GLY A 54 -6.62 -11.00 2.57
CA GLY A 54 -7.47 -11.55 3.63
C GLY A 54 -8.84 -12.01 3.14
N LEU A 55 -9.45 -11.28 2.21
CA LEU A 55 -10.73 -11.63 1.58
C LEU A 55 -10.57 -12.59 0.39
N GLN A 56 -9.35 -13.02 0.07
CA GLN A 56 -9.02 -13.87 -1.08
C GLN A 56 -9.50 -13.33 -2.44
N THR A 57 -9.75 -12.03 -2.54
CA THR A 57 -10.14 -11.36 -3.79
C THR A 57 -8.93 -11.05 -4.68
N LEU A 58 -7.72 -11.06 -4.11
CA LEU A 58 -6.46 -10.95 -4.85
C LEU A 58 -5.76 -12.32 -4.97
N PRO A 59 -5.15 -12.62 -6.13
CA PRO A 59 -4.34 -13.81 -6.29
C PRO A 59 -3.10 -13.73 -5.40
N HIS A 60 -2.76 -14.83 -4.71
CA HIS A 60 -1.59 -14.95 -3.84
C HIS A 60 -0.29 -14.96 -4.65
N ARG A 61 0.17 -13.77 -5.07
CA ARG A 61 1.46 -13.59 -5.75
C ARG A 61 2.55 -13.30 -4.73
N ALA A 62 3.73 -13.88 -4.94
CA ALA A 62 4.90 -13.68 -4.07
C ALA A 62 5.25 -12.19 -3.85
N ALA A 63 5.08 -11.35 -4.87
CA ALA A 63 5.30 -9.90 -4.76
C ALA A 63 4.35 -9.21 -3.75
N PHE A 64 3.07 -9.60 -3.72
CA PHE A 64 2.09 -9.02 -2.79
C PHE A 64 2.37 -9.46 -1.35
N LEU A 65 2.73 -10.73 -1.16
CA LEU A 65 3.13 -11.26 0.13
C LEU A 65 4.39 -10.56 0.65
N ALA A 66 5.41 -10.40 -0.19
CA ALA A 66 6.64 -9.71 0.19
C ALA A 66 6.40 -8.24 0.53
N TYR A 67 5.51 -7.55 -0.20
CA TYR A 67 5.13 -6.18 0.09
C TYR A 67 4.37 -6.07 1.42
N ALA A 68 3.37 -6.93 1.64
CA ALA A 68 2.60 -6.97 2.88
C ALA A 68 3.51 -7.27 4.09
N GLN A 69 4.40 -8.27 4.00
CA GLN A 69 5.35 -8.60 5.06
C GLN A 69 6.28 -7.43 5.40
N LYS A 70 6.81 -6.74 4.39
CA LYS A 70 7.65 -5.55 4.60
C LYS A 70 6.88 -4.45 5.34
N LEU A 71 5.61 -4.23 5.00
CA LEU A 71 4.77 -3.23 5.65
C LEU A 71 4.43 -3.62 7.09
N MET A 72 4.05 -4.88 7.32
CA MET A 72 3.66 -5.40 8.63
C MET A 72 4.83 -5.43 9.63
N ASN A 73 6.05 -5.61 9.14
CA ASN A 73 7.25 -5.60 9.98
C ASN A 73 7.63 -4.21 10.51
N ARG A 74 7.05 -3.13 9.97
CA ARG A 74 7.34 -1.75 10.42
C ARG A 74 6.76 -1.47 11.81
N ASP A 75 7.50 -0.77 12.65
CA ASP A 75 7.03 -0.37 13.99
C ASP A 75 5.78 0.51 13.95
N ALA A 76 5.65 1.35 12.91
CA ALA A 76 4.46 2.17 12.71
C ALA A 76 3.19 1.31 12.52
N TYR A 77 3.30 0.19 11.80
CA TYR A 77 2.20 -0.74 11.58
C TYR A 77 1.82 -1.44 12.90
N LYS A 78 2.80 -1.98 13.63
CA LYS A 78 2.58 -2.63 14.92
C LYS A 78 1.92 -1.70 15.95
N ARG A 79 2.33 -0.43 16.00
CA ARG A 79 1.71 0.59 16.86
C ARG A 79 0.26 0.90 16.47
N ALA A 80 -0.06 0.88 15.18
CA ALA A 80 -1.43 1.08 14.72
C ALA A 80 -2.33 -0.09 15.14
N VAL A 81 -1.89 -1.33 14.88
CA VAL A 81 -2.61 -2.55 15.28
C VAL A 81 -2.88 -2.58 16.78
N ALA A 82 -1.87 -2.29 17.61
CA ALA A 82 -2.05 -2.27 19.06
C ALA A 82 -3.09 -1.23 19.53
N LYS A 83 -3.21 -0.09 18.84
CA LYS A 83 -4.26 0.91 19.12
C LYS A 83 -5.63 0.40 18.69
N ASP A 84 -5.71 -0.22 17.51
CA ASP A 84 -6.96 -0.78 16.99
C ASP A 84 -7.47 -1.90 17.91
N GLU A 85 -6.60 -2.79 18.37
CA GLU A 85 -6.94 -3.84 19.35
C GLU A 85 -7.44 -3.27 20.68
N ALA A 86 -6.81 -2.21 21.19
CA ALA A 86 -7.25 -1.54 22.42
C ALA A 86 -8.64 -0.90 22.27
N LEU A 87 -8.96 -0.36 21.09
CA LEU A 87 -10.28 0.20 20.79
C LEU A 87 -11.35 -0.88 20.56
N LEU A 88 -10.99 -2.02 19.96
CA LEU A 88 -11.91 -3.15 19.83
C LEU A 88 -12.29 -3.72 21.20
N GLY A 89 -11.32 -3.82 22.12
CA GLY A 89 -11.57 -4.25 23.49
C GLY A 89 -12.50 -3.32 24.28
N SER A 90 -12.49 -2.00 23.99
CA SER A 90 -13.40 -1.05 24.62
C SER A 90 -14.79 -1.04 23.97
N ALA A 91 -14.88 -1.22 22.65
CA ALA A 91 -16.15 -1.27 21.91
C ALA A 91 -16.98 -2.52 22.24
N ALA A 92 -16.32 -3.66 22.50
CA ALA A 92 -16.99 -4.91 22.88
C ALA A 92 -17.61 -4.88 24.31
N LYS A 93 -17.42 -3.80 25.06
CA LYS A 93 -17.90 -3.65 26.45
C LYS A 93 -19.23 -2.86 26.56
N LEU A 94 -19.83 -2.47 25.43
CA LEU A 94 -21.16 -1.85 25.36
C LEU A 94 -22.26 -2.91 25.24
#